data_AF-A0A3B9TXL4-F1
#
_entry.id   AF-A0A3B9TXL4-F1
#
_cell.length_a   1.000
_cell.length_b   1.000
_cell.length_c   1.000
_cell.angle_alpha   90.00
_cell.angle_beta   90.00
_cell.angle_gamma   90.00
#
_symmetry.space_group_name_H-M   'P 1'
#
loop_
_entity.id
_entity.type
_entity.pdbx_description
1 polymer ?
#
loop_
_entity_poly.entity_id
_entity_poly.type
_entity_poly.pdbx_seq_one_letter_code
_entity_poly.pdbx_strand_id
1 'polypeptide(L)'
;AHILRPGGVTRDAVAATLAAQELTLAAEMPSTDENKPASPGQLASHYAPSAPVRLNVTAPEPGMELIGFGETGGAGELGLNLSPKGDLQEAAANLFDMMHAADATGATVIGVAPVPGTGLGEAVNDRLRRAAAPRTL
;
A
#
# COMPACT_ATOMS: atom_id res chain seq x y z
N ALA A 1 -6.56 8.75 21.96
CA ALA A 1 -5.29 8.45 21.28
C ALA A 1 -5.48 8.58 19.76
N HIS A 2 -4.41 8.82 18.99
CA HIS A 2 -4.45 8.89 17.52
C HIS A 2 -3.42 7.93 16.91
N ILE A 3 -3.79 7.21 15.85
CA ILE A 3 -2.83 6.48 15.03
C ILE A 3 -2.27 7.46 14.00
N LEU A 4 -0.94 7.61 13.99
CA LEU A 4 -0.24 8.45 13.01
C LEU A 4 0.14 7.67 11.74
N ARG A 5 0.23 6.33 11.84
CA ARG A 5 0.54 5.45 10.71
C ARG A 5 -0.02 4.03 10.95
N PRO A 6 -0.72 3.43 9.97
CA PRO A 6 -1.07 2.03 10.01
C PRO A 6 0.19 1.15 9.83
N GLY A 7 0.32 0.10 10.64
CA GLY A 7 1.51 -0.76 10.66
C GLY A 7 1.13 -2.24 10.71
N GLY A 8 2.10 -3.08 11.10
CA GLY A 8 1.84 -4.52 11.30
C GLY A 8 0.88 -4.83 12.46
N VAL A 9 0.63 -3.85 13.34
CA VAL A 9 -0.42 -3.91 14.36
C VAL A 9 -1.65 -3.20 13.81
N THR A 10 -2.78 -3.91 13.76
CA THR A 10 -4.03 -3.40 13.20
C THR A 10 -4.67 -2.36 14.12
N ARG A 11 -5.50 -1.47 13.53
CA ARG A 11 -6.29 -0.50 14.28
C ARG A 11 -7.16 -1.16 15.35
N ASP A 12 -7.78 -2.30 15.02
CA ASP A 12 -8.65 -3.04 15.94
C ASP A 12 -7.87 -3.58 17.14
N ALA A 13 -6.66 -4.10 16.94
CA ALA A 13 -5.81 -4.56 18.04
C ALA A 13 -5.41 -3.41 18.97
N VAL A 14 -5.12 -2.23 18.42
CA VAL A 14 -4.85 -1.01 19.20
C VAL A 14 -6.10 -0.56 19.94
N ALA A 15 -7.25 -0.53 19.28
CA ALA A 15 -8.53 -0.10 19.87
C ALA A 15 -8.96 -1.03 21.02
N ALA A 16 -8.84 -2.35 20.85
CA ALA A 16 -9.14 -3.33 21.91
C ALA A 16 -8.25 -3.13 23.14
N THR A 17 -6.95 -2.87 22.93
CA THR A 17 -6.00 -2.63 24.01
C THR A 17 -6.31 -1.33 24.77
N LEU A 18 -6.69 -0.26 24.06
CA LEU A 18 -7.07 1.02 24.67
C LEU A 18 -8.41 0.93 25.42
N ALA A 19 -9.39 0.21 24.87
CA ALA A 19 -10.68 0.00 25.52
C ALA A 19 -10.52 -0.73 26.87
N ALA A 20 -9.58 -1.68 26.96
CA ALA A 20 -9.23 -2.35 28.21
C ALA A 20 -8.60 -1.40 29.27
N GLN A 21 -8.27 -0.17 28.89
CA GLN A 21 -7.73 0.88 29.77
C GLN A 21 -8.68 2.10 29.85
N GLU A 22 -9.94 1.96 29.45
CA GLU A 22 -10.94 3.04 29.41
C GLU A 22 -10.53 4.24 28.52
N LEU A 23 -9.71 3.99 27.49
CA LEU A 23 -9.25 4.99 26.54
C LEU A 23 -9.88 4.77 25.16
N THR A 24 -10.16 5.88 24.46
CA THR A 24 -10.74 5.85 23.11
C THR A 24 -9.70 6.19 22.04
N LEU A 25 -9.73 5.43 20.94
CA LEU A 25 -8.97 5.74 19.73
C LEU A 25 -9.79 6.65 18.80
N ALA A 26 -9.20 7.74 18.32
CA ALA A 26 -9.85 8.64 17.40
C ALA A 26 -10.19 7.93 16.07
N ALA A 27 -11.38 8.22 15.53
CA ALA A 27 -11.83 7.64 14.27
C ALA A 27 -10.95 8.08 13.09
N GLU A 28 -10.54 9.33 13.06
CA GLU A 28 -9.75 9.90 11.97
C GLU A 28 -8.24 9.87 12.25
N MET A 29 -7.46 9.54 11.22
CA MET A 29 -6.02 9.77 11.27
C MET A 29 -5.74 11.26 11.06
N PRO A 30 -4.84 11.88 11.84
CA PRO A 30 -4.45 13.25 11.59
C PRO A 30 -3.82 13.38 10.20
N SER A 31 -4.13 14.48 9.50
CA SER A 31 -3.50 14.82 8.24
C SER A 31 -1.99 14.95 8.45
N THR A 32 -1.20 14.16 7.73
CA THR A 32 0.25 14.27 7.77
C THR A 32 0.69 15.47 6.93
N ASP A 33 1.32 16.45 7.58
CA ASP A 33 2.03 17.54 6.91
C ASP A 33 3.31 16.97 6.28
N GLU A 34 3.41 16.99 4.95
CA GLU A 34 4.52 16.38 4.18
C GLU A 34 5.87 17.01 4.53
N ASN A 35 5.87 18.23 5.07
CA ASN A 35 7.07 19.00 5.40
C ASN A 35 7.61 18.71 6.82
N LYS A 36 6.93 17.85 7.59
CA LYS A 36 7.35 17.48 8.96
C LYS A 36 6.96 16.04 9.29
N PRO A 37 7.75 15.04 8.85
CA PRO A 37 7.46 13.65 9.18
C PRO A 37 7.59 13.43 10.70
N ALA A 38 6.48 13.05 11.33
CA ALA A 38 6.40 12.68 12.74
C ALA A 38 6.97 11.28 13.04
N SER A 39 7.32 10.49 12.02
CA SER A 39 7.95 9.17 12.18
C SER A 39 8.86 8.77 11.00
N PRO A 40 9.88 7.92 11.23
CA PRO A 40 10.75 7.39 10.17
C PRO A 40 9.97 6.62 9.09
N GLY A 41 10.25 6.86 7.80
CA GLY A 41 9.57 6.22 6.67
C GLY A 41 8.32 6.95 6.14
N GLN A 42 8.09 8.20 6.55
CA GLN A 42 7.00 9.04 6.03
C GLN A 42 7.36 9.86 4.78
N LEU A 43 8.65 9.96 4.42
CA LEU A 43 9.07 10.55 3.15
C LEU A 43 8.67 9.62 2.01
N ALA A 44 7.85 10.13 1.08
CA ALA A 44 7.27 9.40 -0.04
C ALA A 44 8.32 8.66 -0.92
N SER A 45 9.55 9.16 -0.94
CA SER A 45 10.58 8.75 -1.90
C SER A 45 11.28 7.42 -1.60
N HIS A 46 11.28 6.91 -0.36
CA HIS A 46 12.10 5.73 -0.03
C HIS A 46 11.47 4.39 -0.49
N TYR A 47 10.22 4.41 -0.96
CA TYR A 47 9.46 3.23 -1.37
C TYR A 47 8.86 3.35 -2.77
N ALA A 48 9.08 4.48 -3.45
CA ALA A 48 8.42 4.78 -4.72
C ALA A 48 9.24 4.22 -5.89
N PRO A 49 8.64 3.38 -6.74
CA PRO A 49 9.23 3.00 -8.02
C PRO A 49 9.59 4.21 -8.90
N SER A 50 10.50 3.97 -9.84
CA SER A 50 10.87 4.90 -10.91
C SER A 50 9.74 5.10 -11.92
N ALA A 51 8.89 4.08 -12.13
CA ALA A 51 7.66 4.19 -12.89
C ALA A 51 6.52 4.83 -12.07
N PRO A 52 5.59 5.57 -12.70
CA PRO A 52 4.38 6.02 -12.03
C PRO A 52 3.51 4.82 -11.62
N VAL A 53 2.83 4.93 -10.47
CA VAL A 53 1.96 3.87 -9.93
C VAL A 53 0.50 4.28 -10.06
N ARG A 54 -0.34 3.38 -10.58
CA ARG A 54 -1.80 3.53 -10.68
C ARG A 54 -2.50 2.48 -9.83
N LEU A 55 -3.41 2.93 -8.96
CA LEU A 55 -4.13 2.06 -8.04
C LEU A 55 -5.50 1.65 -8.57
N ASN A 56 -6.02 0.55 -8.01
CA ASN A 56 -7.35 0.00 -8.31
C ASN A 56 -7.54 -0.32 -9.80
N VAL A 57 -6.48 -0.80 -10.45
CA VAL A 57 -6.52 -1.17 -11.86
C VAL A 57 -7.16 -2.55 -12.01
N THR A 58 -8.24 -2.63 -12.79
CA THR A 58 -8.92 -3.89 -13.11
C THR A 58 -8.72 -4.34 -14.56
N ALA A 59 -8.20 -3.46 -15.41
CA ALA A 59 -7.90 -3.73 -16.81
C ALA A 59 -6.50 -3.19 -17.15
N PRO A 60 -5.56 -4.05 -17.57
CA PRO A 60 -4.21 -3.62 -17.94
C PRO A 60 -4.21 -2.84 -19.26
N GLU A 61 -3.28 -1.89 -19.37
CA GLU A 61 -3.05 -1.09 -20.59
C GLU A 61 -1.70 -1.48 -21.24
N PRO A 62 -1.49 -1.24 -22.54
CA PRO A 62 -0.19 -1.51 -23.17
C PRO A 62 0.97 -0.79 -22.48
N GLY A 63 2.05 -1.53 -22.19
CA GLY A 63 3.23 -1.01 -21.48
C GLY A 63 3.12 -1.00 -19.95
N MET A 64 1.99 -1.46 -19.40
CA MET A 64 1.78 -1.61 -17.96
C MET A 64 2.32 -2.95 -17.43
N GLU A 65 2.94 -2.91 -16.26
CA GLU A 65 3.08 -4.09 -15.39
C GLU A 65 2.01 -4.00 -14.30
N LEU A 66 1.01 -4.88 -14.37
CA LEU A 66 -0.09 -4.97 -13.42
C LEU A 66 0.24 -6.02 -12.35
N ILE A 67 0.31 -5.57 -11.10
CA ILE A 67 0.38 -6.42 -9.92
C ILE A 67 -1.04 -6.73 -9.45
N GLY A 68 -1.44 -8.00 -9.56
CA GLY A 68 -2.73 -8.52 -9.15
C GLY A 68 -2.92 -8.64 -7.63
N PHE A 69 -4.16 -8.95 -7.23
CA PHE A 69 -4.52 -9.33 -5.87
C PHE A 69 -5.77 -10.22 -5.90
N GLY A 70 -5.74 -11.33 -5.15
CA GLY A 70 -6.81 -12.30 -5.12
C GLY A 70 -7.07 -12.89 -6.51
N GLU A 71 -8.34 -12.94 -6.90
CA GLU A 71 -8.78 -13.44 -8.21
C GLU A 71 -8.38 -12.52 -9.38
N THR A 72 -8.06 -11.25 -9.11
CA THR A 72 -7.51 -10.36 -10.14
C THR A 72 -6.05 -10.74 -10.37
N GLY A 73 -5.79 -11.42 -11.48
CA GLY A 73 -4.44 -11.77 -11.92
C GLY A 73 -3.59 -10.56 -12.24
N GLY A 74 -2.27 -10.76 -12.26
CA GLY A 74 -1.35 -9.79 -12.84
C GLY A 74 -1.37 -9.83 -14.37
N ALA A 75 -0.75 -8.82 -14.98
CA ALA A 75 -0.55 -8.76 -16.42
C ALA A 75 0.72 -7.97 -16.74
N GLY A 76 1.28 -8.18 -17.94
CA GLY A 76 2.57 -7.61 -18.32
C GLY A 76 3.61 -8.71 -18.49
N GLU A 77 4.86 -8.36 -18.26
CA GLU A 77 6.00 -9.26 -18.41
C GLU A 77 6.07 -10.29 -17.29
N LEU A 78 5.84 -9.88 -16.04
CA LEU A 78 5.98 -10.74 -14.87
C LEU A 78 4.64 -11.31 -14.40
N GLY A 79 3.53 -10.61 -14.63
CA GLY A 79 2.19 -11.09 -14.27
C GLY A 79 2.03 -11.33 -12.76
N LEU A 80 2.64 -10.46 -11.95
CA LEU A 80 2.73 -10.60 -10.50
C LEU A 80 1.36 -10.56 -9.80
N ASN A 81 1.24 -11.21 -8.64
CA ASN A 81 0.05 -11.12 -7.79
C ASN A 81 0.48 -11.07 -6.33
N LEU A 82 0.08 -10.02 -5.61
CA LEU A 82 0.42 -9.79 -4.20
C LEU A 82 0.01 -10.95 -3.31
N SER A 83 -1.11 -11.60 -3.61
CA SER A 83 -1.62 -12.75 -2.89
C SER A 83 -2.77 -13.36 -3.69
N PRO A 84 -2.56 -14.48 -4.42
CA PRO A 84 -3.62 -15.12 -5.21
C PRO A 84 -4.84 -15.56 -4.40
N LYS A 85 -4.68 -15.79 -3.08
CA LYS A 85 -5.77 -16.19 -2.18
C LYS A 85 -6.47 -15.01 -1.48
N GLY A 86 -6.04 -13.78 -1.76
CA GLY A 86 -6.55 -12.58 -1.09
C GLY A 86 -6.14 -12.41 0.38
N ASP A 87 -5.07 -13.06 0.84
CA ASP A 87 -4.47 -12.89 2.16
C ASP A 87 -3.71 -11.54 2.25
N LEU A 88 -4.13 -10.70 3.19
CA LEU A 88 -3.57 -9.37 3.39
C LEU A 88 -2.18 -9.39 4.07
N GLN A 89 -1.85 -10.45 4.80
CA GLN A 89 -0.53 -10.65 5.39
C GLN A 89 0.47 -11.05 4.32
N GLU A 90 0.09 -11.96 3.42
CA GLU A 90 0.88 -12.32 2.25
C GLU A 90 1.10 -11.10 1.35
N ALA A 91 0.04 -10.35 1.06
CA ALA A 91 0.15 -9.12 0.27
C ALA A 91 1.10 -8.09 0.91
N ALA A 92 1.05 -7.92 2.23
CA ALA A 92 1.95 -7.01 2.93
C ALA A 92 3.42 -7.47 2.90
N ALA A 93 3.67 -8.79 2.95
CA ALA A 93 5.00 -9.36 2.86
C ALA A 93 5.60 -9.22 1.46
N ASN A 94 4.78 -9.43 0.42
CA ASN A 94 5.21 -9.40 -0.98
C ASN A 94 5.33 -8.00 -1.58
N LEU A 95 4.66 -7.00 -0.97
CA LEU A 95 4.46 -5.68 -1.59
C LEU A 95 5.73 -5.06 -2.13
N PHE A 96 6.78 -4.93 -1.31
CA PHE A 96 7.97 -4.21 -1.75
C PHE A 96 8.76 -4.97 -2.80
N ASP A 97 8.95 -6.27 -2.64
CA ASP A 97 9.70 -7.08 -3.60
C ASP A 97 9.02 -7.06 -4.97
N MET A 98 7.69 -7.17 -5.01
CA MET A 98 6.93 -7.12 -6.25
C MET A 98 6.91 -5.73 -6.90
N MET A 99 6.83 -4.66 -6.11
CA MET A 99 6.93 -3.29 -6.64
C MET A 99 8.31 -3.02 -7.25
N HIS A 100 9.40 -3.50 -6.63
CA HIS A 100 10.75 -3.38 -7.20
C HIS A 100 10.93 -4.25 -8.45
N ALA A 101 10.40 -5.47 -8.44
CA ALA A 101 10.45 -6.35 -9.61
C ALA A 101 9.69 -5.74 -10.80
N ALA A 102 8.50 -5.17 -10.55
CA ALA A 102 7.72 -4.48 -11.57
C ALA A 102 8.41 -3.21 -12.10
N ASP A 103 9.14 -2.48 -11.26
CA ASP A 103 9.92 -1.31 -11.71
C ASP A 103 11.12 -1.72 -12.58
N ALA A 104 11.74 -2.85 -12.24
CA ALA A 104 12.91 -3.36 -12.95
C ALA A 104 12.61 -3.88 -14.37
N THR A 105 11.33 -4.11 -14.72
CA THR A 105 10.94 -4.44 -16.10
C THR A 105 11.05 -3.23 -17.03
N GLY A 106 11.14 -2.02 -16.49
CA GLY A 106 11.10 -0.79 -17.29
C GLY A 106 9.70 -0.46 -17.81
N ALA A 107 8.65 -0.98 -17.18
CA ALA A 107 7.26 -0.64 -17.50
C ALA A 107 7.02 0.88 -17.47
N THR A 108 6.16 1.36 -18.37
CA THR A 108 5.83 2.79 -18.45
C THR A 108 4.93 3.23 -17.29
N VAL A 109 4.22 2.27 -16.69
CA VAL A 109 3.34 2.44 -15.53
C VAL A 109 3.23 1.11 -14.79
N ILE A 110 3.20 1.17 -13.45
CA ILE A 110 2.89 0.02 -12.61
C ILE A 110 1.42 0.14 -12.19
N GLY A 111 0.60 -0.85 -12.56
CA GLY A 111 -0.77 -0.98 -12.09
C GLY A 111 -0.83 -1.85 -10.83
N VAL A 112 -1.72 -1.54 -9.90
CA VAL A 112 -2.01 -2.42 -8.76
C VAL A 112 -3.51 -2.66 -8.67
N ALA A 113 -3.91 -3.93 -8.58
CA ALA A 113 -5.29 -4.35 -8.41
C ALA A 113 -5.90 -3.82 -7.10
N PRO A 114 -7.24 -3.73 -6.99
CA PRO A 114 -7.89 -3.31 -5.77
C PRO A 114 -7.55 -4.22 -4.57
N VAL A 115 -7.05 -3.63 -3.48
CA VAL A 115 -6.79 -4.32 -2.21
C VAL A 115 -7.83 -3.87 -1.18
N PRO A 116 -8.48 -4.79 -0.43
CA PRO A 116 -9.43 -4.43 0.62
C PRO A 116 -8.85 -3.44 1.63
N GLY A 117 -9.63 -2.42 1.99
CA GLY A 117 -9.22 -1.37 2.94
C GLY A 117 -9.47 -1.72 4.40
N THR A 118 -9.43 -3.00 4.77
CA THR A 118 -9.73 -3.49 6.13
C THR A 118 -8.51 -4.18 6.75
N GLY A 119 -8.38 -4.14 8.07
CA GLY A 119 -7.28 -4.81 8.78
C GLY A 119 -5.89 -4.39 8.28
N LEU A 120 -5.05 -5.34 7.87
CA LEU A 120 -3.73 -5.06 7.27
C LEU A 120 -3.80 -4.34 5.92
N GLY A 121 -4.93 -4.46 5.23
CA GLY A 121 -5.16 -3.82 3.94
C GLY A 121 -5.19 -2.29 4.03
N GLU A 122 -5.52 -1.71 5.19
CA GLU A 122 -5.36 -0.28 5.44
C GLU A 122 -3.88 0.15 5.32
N ALA A 123 -2.97 -0.64 5.89
CA ALA A 123 -1.54 -0.38 5.84
C ALA A 123 -0.94 -0.59 4.45
N VAL A 124 -1.39 -1.64 3.74
CA VAL A 124 -1.00 -1.90 2.35
C VAL A 124 -1.44 -0.74 1.46
N ASN A 125 -2.71 -0.33 1.55
CA ASN A 125 -3.24 0.77 0.75
C ASN A 125 -2.60 2.12 1.08
N ASP A 126 -2.21 2.37 2.33
CA ASP A 126 -1.45 3.59 2.69
C ASP A 126 -0.11 3.66 1.96
N ARG A 127 0.65 2.55 1.97
CA ARG A 127 1.93 2.46 1.26
C ARG A 127 1.75 2.61 -0.25
N LEU A 128 0.74 1.96 -0.83
CA LEU A 128 0.40 2.07 -2.24
C LEU A 128 0.05 3.52 -2.64
N ARG A 129 -0.75 4.23 -1.83
CA ARG A 129 -1.07 5.65 -2.08
C ARG A 129 0.17 6.54 -2.05
N ARG A 130 1.10 6.28 -1.13
CA ARG A 130 2.38 7.00 -1.07
C ARG A 130 3.26 6.73 -2.29
N ALA A 131 3.31 5.49 -2.75
CA ALA A 131 4.03 5.12 -3.97
C ALA A 131 3.41 5.76 -5.24
N ALA A 132 2.10 5.99 -5.24
CA ALA A 132 1.36 6.65 -6.33
C ALA A 132 1.31 8.19 -6.24
N ALA A 133 1.88 8.80 -5.19
CA ALA A 133 1.83 10.25 -5.03
C ALA A 133 2.63 10.97 -6.14
N PRO A 134 2.17 12.13 -6.64
CA PRO A 134 2.86 12.89 -7.67
C PRO A 134 4.29 13.25 -7.23
N ARG A 135 5.28 12.98 -8.08
CA ARG A 135 6.64 13.49 -7.87
C ARG A 135 6.70 14.93 -8.34
N THR A 136 6.99 15.86 -7.43
CA THR A 136 7.55 17.16 -7.81
C THR A 136 9.00 16.89 -8.23
N LEU A 137 9.28 17.00 -9.53
CA LEU A 137 10.65 17.01 -10.07
C LEU A 137 11.33 18.34 -9.73
#